data_AF-A0A8J3EG42-F1
#
_entry.id   AF-A0A8J3EG42-F1
#
_cell.length_a   1.000
_cell.length_b   1.000
_cell.length_c   1.000
_cell.angle_alpha   90.00
_cell.angle_beta   90.00
_cell.angle_gamma   90.00
#
_symmetry.space_group_name_H-M   'P 1'
#
loop_
_entity.id
_entity.type
_entity.pdbx_description
1 polymer ?
#
loop_
_entity_poly.entity_id
_entity_poly.type
_entity_poly.pdbx_seq_one_letter_code
_entity_poly.pdbx_strand_id
1 'polypeptide(L)'
;MELIVAITIGVLTAAGIYLILRLRAFPVILGLTLFTYATNLFVFATGRLAVGLPPVLNDEAAGYSDPLPQALVLTAIVISFGMTAVLVLISLGAYLEAGSDKVEYTTDDDDMMAKAEQDEKTEGAA
;
A
#
# COMPACT_ATOMS: atom_id res chain seq x y z
N MET A 1 17.48 5.51 20.33
CA MET A 1 17.11 4.94 19.01
C MET A 1 15.65 5.24 18.66
N GLU A 2 14.79 5.24 19.66
CA GLU A 2 13.36 5.51 19.66
C GLU A 2 12.99 6.78 18.91
N LEU A 3 13.70 7.90 19.16
CA LEU A 3 13.42 9.17 18.48
C LEU A 3 13.63 9.08 16.96
N ILE A 4 14.69 8.41 16.51
CA ILE A 4 15.00 8.25 15.09
C ILE A 4 13.91 7.41 14.43
N VAL A 5 13.50 6.31 15.08
CA VAL A 5 12.43 5.43 14.60
C VAL A 5 11.09 6.18 14.54
N ALA A 6 10.75 6.96 15.57
CA ALA A 6 9.52 7.76 15.60
C ALA A 6 9.47 8.80 14.47
N ILE A 7 10.57 9.53 14.24
CA ILE A 7 10.66 10.49 13.12
C ILE A 7 10.53 9.75 11.79
N THR A 8 11.19 8.60 11.64
CA THR A 8 11.16 7.79 10.41
C THR A 8 9.74 7.34 10.09
N ILE A 9 9.01 6.81 11.09
CA ILE A 9 7.59 6.43 10.94
C ILE A 9 6.76 7.65 10.50
N GLY A 10 6.92 8.79 11.18
CA GLY A 10 6.20 10.02 10.83
C GLY A 10 6.44 10.48 9.40
N VAL A 11 7.69 10.48 8.93
CA VAL A 11 8.04 10.86 7.55
C VAL A 11 7.47 9.87 6.53
N LEU A 12 7.58 8.56 6.78
CA LEU A 12 7.04 7.54 5.88
C LEU A 12 5.51 7.61 5.80
N THR A 13 4.84 7.81 6.92
CA THR A 13 3.37 8.00 6.96
C THR A 13 2.97 9.26 6.21
N ALA A 14 3.64 10.39 6.43
CA ALA A 14 3.34 11.65 5.73
C ALA A 14 3.56 11.53 4.22
N ALA A 15 4.67 10.94 3.79
CA ALA A 15 4.97 10.69 2.38
C ALA A 15 3.96 9.71 1.75
N GLY A 16 3.59 8.65 2.47
CA GLY A 16 2.59 7.68 2.04
C GLY A 16 1.23 8.33 1.81
N ILE A 17 0.74 9.11 2.79
CA ILE A 17 -0.53 9.85 2.67
C ILE A 17 -0.47 10.85 1.52
N TYR A 18 0.62 11.61 1.39
CA TYR A 18 0.78 12.58 0.29
C TYR A 18 0.68 11.91 -1.09
N LEU A 19 1.30 10.74 -1.27
CA LEU A 19 1.25 10.00 -2.52
C LEU A 19 -0.11 9.33 -2.76
N ILE A 20 -0.81 8.87 -1.72
CA ILE A 20 -2.18 8.32 -1.84
C ILE A 20 -3.15 9.40 -2.33
N LEU A 21 -2.94 10.66 -1.96
CA LEU A 21 -3.78 11.78 -2.38
C LEU A 21 -3.48 12.27 -3.82
N ARG A 22 -2.54 11.64 -4.54
CA ARG A 22 -2.37 11.89 -5.98
C ARG A 22 -3.49 11.21 -6.75
N LEU A 23 -4.11 11.95 -7.67
CA LEU A 23 -5.12 11.44 -8.63
C LEU A 23 -4.50 10.59 -9.76
N ARG A 24 -3.55 9.70 -9.42
CA ARG A 24 -2.91 8.78 -10.37
C ARG A 24 -2.61 7.44 -9.73
N ALA A 25 -2.86 6.36 -10.44
CA ALA A 25 -2.77 5.00 -9.91
C ALA A 25 -1.35 4.63 -9.45
N PHE A 26 -0.32 4.98 -10.22
CA PHE A 26 1.06 4.62 -9.87
C PHE A 26 1.55 5.30 -8.57
N PRO A 27 1.41 6.64 -8.39
CA PRO A 27 1.69 7.29 -7.11
C PRO A 27 0.89 6.69 -5.94
N VAL A 28 -0.38 6.34 -6.13
CA VAL A 28 -1.19 5.73 -5.07
C VAL A 28 -0.59 4.41 -4.60
N ILE A 29 -0.16 3.54 -5.52
CA ILE A 29 0.49 2.27 -5.18
C ILE A 29 1.79 2.50 -4.40
N LEU A 30 2.61 3.49 -4.81
CA LEU A 30 3.81 3.86 -4.06
C LEU A 30 3.50 4.45 -2.68
N GLY A 31 2.42 5.21 -2.56
CA GLY A 31 1.96 5.75 -1.28
C GLY A 31 1.51 4.66 -0.32
N LEU A 32 0.74 3.69 -0.81
CA LEU A 32 0.30 2.52 -0.04
C LEU A 32 1.46 1.65 0.43
N THR A 33 2.48 1.47 -0.40
CA THR A 33 3.69 0.70 -0.01
C THR A 33 4.51 1.44 1.05
N LEU A 34 4.72 2.76 0.94
CA LEU A 34 5.38 3.53 2.00
C LEU A 34 4.59 3.51 3.32
N PHE A 35 3.26 3.64 3.25
CA PHE A 35 2.39 3.56 4.41
C PHE A 35 2.45 2.19 5.10
N THR A 36 2.53 1.12 4.30
CA THR A 36 2.75 -0.25 4.79
C THR A 36 4.08 -0.37 5.54
N TYR A 37 5.17 0.17 4.98
CA TYR A 37 6.47 0.15 5.66
C TYR A 37 6.46 0.94 6.97
N ALA A 38 5.78 2.08 7.01
CA ALA A 38 5.59 2.85 8.24
C ALA A 38 4.85 2.04 9.31
N THR A 39 3.77 1.34 8.92
CA THR A 39 2.97 0.49 9.81
C THR A 39 3.77 -0.70 10.33
N ASN A 40 4.56 -1.35 9.46
CA ASN A 40 5.43 -2.45 9.85
C ASN A 40 6.49 -2.01 10.87
N LEU A 41 7.11 -0.85 10.67
CA LEU A 41 8.06 -0.28 11.64
C LEU A 41 7.37 0.10 12.95
N PHE A 42 6.15 0.63 12.90
CA PHE A 42 5.36 0.95 14.08
C PHE A 42 5.04 -0.28 14.92
N VAL A 43 4.55 -1.36 14.28
CA VAL A 43 4.29 -2.63 14.97
C VAL A 43 5.58 -3.19 15.56
N PHE A 44 6.68 -3.19 14.80
CA PHE A 44 7.98 -3.65 15.29
C PHE A 44 8.44 -2.89 16.55
N ALA A 45 8.25 -1.56 16.58
CA ALA A 45 8.65 -0.73 17.70
C ALA A 45 7.89 -1.02 19.01
N THR A 46 6.70 -1.64 18.95
CA THR A 46 5.93 -2.04 20.15
C THR A 46 6.62 -3.10 21.00
N GLY A 47 7.48 -3.94 20.39
CA GLY A 47 8.23 -5.01 21.06
C GLY A 47 9.44 -4.58 21.88
N ARG A 48 9.62 -3.26 22.05
CA ARG A 48 10.82 -2.60 22.60
C ARG A 48 12.05 -2.82 21.72
N LEU A 49 12.72 -1.72 21.40
CA LEU A 49 13.93 -1.72 20.56
C LEU A 49 15.13 -2.22 21.38
N ALA A 50 15.29 -3.53 21.46
CA ALA A 50 16.38 -4.18 22.17
C ALA A 50 17.50 -4.57 21.19
N VAL A 51 18.71 -4.08 21.41
CA VAL A 51 19.86 -4.33 20.52
C VAL A 51 20.63 -5.55 21.03
N GLY A 52 20.96 -6.47 20.13
CA GLY A 52 21.81 -7.63 20.45
C GLY A 52 21.11 -8.76 21.21
N LEU A 53 19.78 -8.73 21.32
CA LEU A 53 19.00 -9.82 21.90
C LEU A 53 18.25 -10.56 20.78
N PRO A 54 18.60 -11.81 20.46
CA PRO A 54 17.91 -12.55 19.42
C PRO A 54 16.49 -12.97 19.88
N PRO A 55 15.55 -13.15 18.94
CA PRO A 55 14.22 -13.72 19.19
C PRO A 55 14.21 -15.26 19.10
N VAL A 56 15.38 -15.89 18.95
CA VAL A 56 15.55 -17.33 18.76
C VAL A 56 16.35 -17.88 19.92
N LEU A 57 15.94 -19.02 20.46
CA LEU A 57 16.62 -19.72 21.55
C LEU A 57 18.08 -19.99 21.19
N ASN A 58 18.99 -19.54 22.06
CA ASN A 58 20.42 -19.76 21.94
C ASN A 58 21.01 -19.84 23.36
N ASP A 59 21.72 -20.92 23.67
CA ASP A 59 22.31 -21.18 24.98
C ASP A 59 23.37 -20.14 25.39
N GLU A 60 23.94 -19.41 24.42
CA GLU A 60 24.93 -18.35 24.64
C GLU A 60 24.32 -16.95 24.74
N ALA A 61 23.00 -16.79 24.58
CA ALA A 61 22.37 -15.47 24.55
C ALA A 61 22.22 -14.85 25.94
N ALA A 62 22.62 -13.58 26.07
CA ALA A 62 22.46 -12.80 27.30
C ALA A 62 20.99 -12.41 27.62
N GLY A 63 20.05 -12.72 26.72
CA GLY A 63 18.61 -12.53 26.86
C GLY A 63 17.90 -12.54 25.50
N TYR A 64 16.59 -12.32 25.50
CA TYR A 64 15.74 -12.43 24.32
C TYR A 64 14.93 -11.15 24.06
N SER A 65 14.68 -10.85 22.78
CA SER A 65 13.70 -9.83 22.36
C SER A 65 12.30 -10.45 22.25
N ASP A 66 11.24 -9.64 22.34
CA ASP A 66 9.86 -10.12 22.10
C ASP A 66 9.71 -10.66 20.65
N PRO A 67 9.38 -11.95 20.46
CA PRO A 67 9.21 -12.53 19.14
C PRO A 67 7.86 -12.18 18.50
N LEU A 68 6.86 -11.72 19.27
CA LEU A 68 5.49 -11.50 18.77
C LEU A 68 5.45 -10.42 17.68
N PRO A 69 6.01 -9.20 17.88
CA PRO A 69 5.97 -8.17 16.84
C PRO A 69 6.74 -8.57 15.57
N GLN A 70 7.76 -9.42 15.71
CA GLN A 70 8.55 -9.89 14.58
C GLN A 70 7.76 -10.86 13.70
N ALA A 71 7.04 -11.80 14.33
CA ALA A 71 6.14 -12.69 13.61
C ALA A 71 5.01 -11.93 12.91
N LEU A 72 4.39 -10.96 13.59
CA LEU A 72 3.33 -10.12 13.02
C LEU A 72 3.82 -9.34 11.81
N VAL A 73 5.01 -8.74 11.89
CA VAL A 73 5.59 -7.98 10.77
C VAL A 73 5.94 -8.90 9.59
N LEU A 74 6.47 -10.11 9.84
CA LEU A 74 6.74 -11.08 8.76
C LEU A 74 5.45 -11.46 8.01
N THR A 75 4.35 -11.71 8.73
CA THR A 75 3.05 -11.96 8.12
C THR A 75 2.55 -10.75 7.34
N ALA A 76 2.66 -9.55 7.90
CA ALA A 76 2.26 -8.32 7.23
C ALA A 76 3.03 -8.08 5.93
N ILE A 77 4.34 -8.38 5.89
CA ILE A 77 5.17 -8.27 4.69
C ILE A 77 4.64 -9.14 3.56
N VAL A 78 4.32 -10.42 3.84
CA VAL A 78 3.85 -11.36 2.80
C VAL A 78 2.47 -10.96 2.29
N ILE A 79 1.54 -10.57 3.17
CA ILE A 79 0.21 -10.09 2.78
C ILE A 79 0.34 -8.84 1.90
N SER A 80 1.16 -7.88 2.34
CA SER A 80 1.34 -6.62 1.61
C SER A 80 1.99 -6.81 0.26
N PHE A 81 2.94 -7.74 0.15
CA PHE A 81 3.53 -8.13 -1.13
C PHE A 81 2.47 -8.67 -2.09
N GLY A 82 1.65 -9.62 -1.63
CA GLY A 82 0.56 -10.18 -2.43
C GLY A 82 -0.46 -9.12 -2.87
N MET A 83 -0.91 -8.27 -1.93
CA MET A 83 -1.84 -7.18 -2.23
C MET A 83 -1.25 -6.16 -3.20
N THR A 84 0.03 -5.80 -3.05
CA THR A 84 0.71 -4.87 -3.97
C THR A 84 0.80 -5.46 -5.37
N ALA A 85 1.12 -6.75 -5.50
CA ALA A 85 1.16 -7.43 -6.80
C ALA A 85 -0.21 -7.40 -7.51
N VAL A 86 -1.29 -7.67 -6.76
CA VAL A 86 -2.67 -7.58 -7.28
C VAL A 86 -3.01 -6.15 -7.72
N LEU A 87 -2.70 -5.14 -6.90
CA LEU A 87 -2.94 -3.74 -7.25
C LEU A 87 -2.17 -3.30 -8.49
N VAL A 88 -0.91 -3.71 -8.63
CA VAL A 88 -0.09 -3.44 -9.82
C VAL A 88 -0.68 -4.11 -11.05
N LEU A 89 -1.12 -5.37 -10.94
CA LEU A 89 -1.74 -6.09 -12.05
C LEU A 89 -3.02 -5.41 -12.53
N ILE A 90 -3.90 -5.03 -11.61
CA ILE A 90 -5.15 -4.32 -11.94
C ILE A 90 -4.84 -2.94 -12.54
N SER A 91 -3.90 -2.19 -11.95
CA SER A 91 -3.51 -0.88 -12.45
C SER A 91 -2.90 -0.95 -13.85
N LEU A 92 -2.13 -1.99 -14.14
CA LEU A 92 -1.58 -2.20 -15.49
C LEU A 92 -2.69 -2.56 -16.48
N GLY A 93 -3.62 -3.44 -16.10
CA GLY A 93 -4.79 -3.76 -16.92
C GLY A 93 -5.61 -2.53 -17.28
N ALA A 94 -5.97 -1.72 -16.27
CA ALA A 94 -6.70 -0.47 -16.47
C ALA A 94 -5.93 0.53 -17.37
N TYR A 95 -4.61 0.64 -17.20
CA TYR A 95 -3.79 1.51 -18.05
C TYR A 95 -3.75 1.05 -19.51
N LEU A 96 -3.66 -0.26 -19.75
CA LEU A 96 -3.66 -0.82 -21.11
C LEU A 96 -5.00 -0.62 -21.82
N GLU A 97 -6.11 -0.62 -21.07
CA GLU A 97 -7.46 -0.44 -21.60
C GLU A 97 -7.81 1.05 -21.80
N ALA A 98 -7.56 1.89 -20.80
CA ALA A 98 -7.91 3.31 -20.82
C ALA A 98 -6.84 4.23 -21.45
N GLY A 99 -5.60 3.74 -21.62
CA GLY A 99 -4.47 4.53 -22.12
C GLY A 99 -3.99 5.65 -21.17
N SER A 100 -4.50 5.69 -19.93
CA SER A 100 -4.22 6.72 -18.92
C SER A 100 -4.24 6.12 -17.52
N ASP A 101 -3.41 6.66 -16.62
CA ASP A 101 -3.31 6.25 -15.21
C ASP A 101 -4.04 7.20 -14.25
N LYS A 102 -4.78 8.18 -14.78
CA LYS A 102 -5.52 9.17 -13.99
C LYS A 102 -6.69 8.51 -13.27
N VAL A 103 -6.84 8.86 -11.99
CA VAL A 103 -7.92 8.38 -11.12
C VAL A 103 -8.81 9.59 -10.81
N GLU A 104 -9.48 10.09 -11.84
CA GLU A 104 -10.40 11.22 -11.76
C GLU A 104 -11.59 10.91 -12.68
N TYR A 105 -12.80 11.23 -12.23
CA TYR A 105 -14.01 11.13 -13.03
C TYR A 105 -14.25 12.50 -13.67
N THR A 106 -14.24 12.57 -14.99
CA THR A 106 -14.40 13.82 -15.73
C THR A 106 -15.82 13.93 -16.29
N THR A 107 -16.29 15.16 -16.52
CA THR A 107 -17.60 15.40 -17.15
C THR A 107 -17.68 14.82 -18.57
N ASP A 108 -16.54 14.66 -19.25
CA ASP A 108 -16.47 13.97 -20.54
C ASP A 108 -16.84 12.48 -20.43
N ASP A 109 -16.61 11.85 -19.27
CA ASP A 109 -17.01 10.46 -19.03
C ASP A 109 -18.55 10.33 -18.95
N ASP A 110 -19.25 11.34 -18.39
CA ASP A 110 -20.72 11.39 -18.35
C ASP A 110 -21.30 11.45 -19.78
N ASP A 111 -20.72 12.28 -20.65
CA ASP A 111 -21.17 12.44 -22.04
C ASP A 111 -20.93 11.19 -22.88
N MET A 112 -19.84 10.47 -22.64
CA MET A 112 -19.55 9.20 -23.30
C MET A 112 -20.51 8.08 -22.85
N MET A 113 -20.79 7.98 -21.55
CA MET A 113 -21.75 6.99 -21.03
C MET A 113 -23.18 7.29 -21.50
N ALA A 114 -23.58 8.57 -21.54
CA ALA A 114 -24.88 8.97 -22.04
C ALA A 114 -25.07 8.66 -23.54
N LYS A 115 -24.01 8.76 -24.36
CA LYS A 115 -24.04 8.35 -25.76
C LYS A 115 -24.12 6.84 -25.92
N ALA A 116 -23.34 6.08 -25.15
CA ALA A 116 -23.39 4.61 -25.19
C ALA A 116 -24.78 4.05 -24.84
N GLU A 117 -25.45 4.62 -23.83
CA GLU A 117 -26.83 4.25 -23.49
C GLU A 117 -27.86 4.61 -24.59
N GLN A 118 -27.61 5.66 -25.37
CA GLN A 118 -28.48 6.04 -26.48
C GLN A 118 -28.28 5.09 -27.67
N ASP A 119 -27.04 4.71 -27.97
CA ASP A 119 -26.73 3.79 -29.06
C ASP A 119 -27.30 2.38 -28.80
N GLU A 120 -27.20 1.86 -27.57
CA GLU A 120 -27.77 0.56 -27.18
C GLU A 120 -29.31 0.53 -27.29
N LYS A 121 -29.99 1.62 -26.91
CA LYS A 121 -31.46 1.75 -27.05
C LYS A 121 -31.89 1.86 -28.52
N THR A 122 -31.02 2.33 -29.39
CA THR A 122 -31.32 2.51 -30.81
C THR A 122 -31.09 1.21 -31.59
N GLU A 123 -30.08 0.40 -31.21
CA GLU A 123 -29.83 -0.92 -31.78
C GLU A 123 -30.79 -2.00 -31.27
N GLY A 124 -31.23 -1.94 -30.00
CA GLY A 124 -32.21 -2.89 -29.45
C GLY A 124 -33.65 -2.71 -29.95
N ALA A 125 -33.92 -1.64 -30.72
CA ALA A 125 -35.23 -1.32 -31.28
C ALA A 125 -35.37 -1.62 -32.79
N ALA A 126 -34.29 -2.09 -33.44
CA ALA A 126 -34.25 -2.50 -34.85
C ALA A 126 -34.33 -4.02 -35.00
#